data_AF-A0A9D5ZMZ8-F1
#
_entry.id   AF-A0A9D5ZMZ8-F1
#
_cell.length_a   1.000
_cell.length_b   1.000
_cell.length_c   1.000
_cell.angle_alpha   90.00
_cell.angle_beta   90.00
_cell.angle_gamma   90.00
#
_symmetry.space_group_name_H-M   'P 1'
#
loop_
_entity.id
_entity.type
_entity.pdbx_description
1 polymer ?
#
loop_
_entity_poly.entity_id
_entity_poly.type
_entity_poly.pdbx_seq_one_letter_code
_entity_poly.pdbx_strand_id
1 'polypeptide(L)'
;MDALKLPRFPMLIVLLIALLGATIPVTTKAAKAELDIHTINRDISQLGNIESCADNKQQEISDIKTSEAINPMEQQELQERKQKLFSDIDKLYSFLKHLPAAVSCFGGSRLQAEDSYYPLIEKINQGLAEKHGRPRVGGRGGVMSFVADSFIKARDLQLQHARTQSVDLDRWYSPHTSLDHYIDVQLMPIRKFGLIANTTGQLCFAGGFGTMDEIFEIWNRSMQGRNSAKMAAVGKEFWEPIYKSLEQVSVRERPLITLSEWQAMQEHLPILDNPQEILGRLPTSTLPVFEEAADPETLAQNLKNDFEQGYQAIMHGPKVVTFLAGKRLSKEDPSCQLASQLAMHLLNKNTPLRINGAPGLAAALSEAITLSGKHSTPLKAIIDPEMENELSKIDHLKTLYATKESLVRNELLTQHTQAVVVLPGDLDSLNTLFSFIDQLQLNLLTPPPKLILVGKEYWTPLFDALKNSMLSEKRQLSSMQNFNSLQIVDRVEDAISIISQ
;
A
#
# COMPACT_ATOMS: atom_id res chain seq x y z
N MET A 1 35.06 29.64 -30.25
CA MET A 1 33.80 29.05 -30.72
C MET A 1 34.13 27.70 -31.32
N ASP A 2 33.88 26.67 -30.49
CA ASP A 2 33.36 25.34 -30.81
C ASP A 2 33.86 24.57 -32.04
N ALA A 3 34.50 23.42 -31.75
CA ALA A 3 33.99 22.12 -32.20
C ALA A 3 34.56 20.98 -31.33
N LEU A 4 33.64 20.13 -30.89
CA LEU A 4 33.76 19.01 -29.96
C LEU A 4 34.87 18.00 -30.27
N LYS A 5 35.52 17.47 -29.22
CA LYS A 5 36.26 16.20 -29.23
C LYS A 5 35.49 15.15 -28.39
N LEU A 6 35.01 14.10 -29.05
CA LEU A 6 34.46 12.89 -28.43
C LEU A 6 35.58 11.82 -28.25
N PRO A 7 35.55 11.00 -27.16
CA PRO A 7 36.53 9.95 -26.92
C PRO A 7 36.22 8.63 -27.64
N ARG A 8 37.28 7.87 -27.95
CA ARG A 8 37.30 6.61 -28.70
C ARG A 8 36.80 5.42 -27.86
N PHE A 9 35.78 4.69 -28.34
CA PHE A 9 35.32 3.41 -27.80
C PHE A 9 35.69 2.25 -28.76
N PRO A 10 36.51 1.26 -28.38
CA PRO A 10 36.81 0.10 -29.23
C PRO A 10 35.84 -1.09 -29.07
N MET A 11 34.85 -1.02 -28.17
CA MET A 11 34.02 -2.18 -27.82
C MET A 11 32.83 -2.43 -28.76
N LEU A 12 32.46 -1.46 -29.61
CA LEU A 12 31.26 -1.56 -30.45
C LEU A 12 31.49 -2.32 -31.78
N ILE A 13 32.74 -2.47 -32.23
CA ILE A 13 33.06 -3.13 -33.52
C ILE A 13 33.07 -4.66 -33.35
N VAL A 14 33.35 -5.17 -32.15
CA VAL A 14 33.34 -6.61 -31.87
C VAL A 14 31.91 -7.17 -31.79
N LEU A 15 30.94 -6.35 -31.35
CA LEU A 15 29.53 -6.75 -31.29
C LEU A 15 28.85 -6.78 -32.67
N LEU A 16 29.31 -5.94 -33.61
CA LEU A 16 28.75 -5.85 -34.96
C LEU A 16 29.20 -6.99 -35.88
N ILE A 17 30.32 -7.64 -35.59
CA ILE A 17 30.84 -8.79 -36.36
C ILE A 17 30.18 -10.11 -35.92
N ALA A 18 29.59 -10.18 -34.71
CA ALA A 18 28.83 -11.34 -34.25
C ALA A 18 27.38 -11.39 -34.76
N LEU A 19 26.84 -10.28 -35.30
CA LEU A 19 25.43 -10.16 -35.72
C LEU A 19 25.18 -10.31 -37.23
N LEU A 20 26.22 -10.41 -38.06
CA LEU A 20 26.09 -10.60 -39.51
C LEU A 20 26.85 -11.85 -39.93
N GLY A 21 26.15 -12.97 -39.97
CA GLY A 21 26.66 -14.23 -40.50
C GLY A 21 27.07 -14.09 -41.97
N ALA A 22 28.37 -14.00 -42.22
CA ALA A 22 28.96 -14.13 -43.55
C ALA A 22 30.39 -14.68 -43.44
N THR A 23 30.58 -15.89 -43.93
CA THR A 23 31.88 -16.56 -44.10
C THR A 23 32.60 -16.03 -45.34
N ILE A 24 33.74 -15.34 -45.20
CA ILE A 24 34.76 -15.21 -46.27
C ILE A 24 36.18 -15.17 -45.62
N PRO A 25 37.21 -15.80 -46.24
CA PRO A 25 38.48 -16.20 -45.62
C PRO A 25 39.67 -15.27 -45.98
N VAL A 26 40.90 -15.67 -45.59
CA VAL A 26 42.23 -15.23 -46.12
C VAL A 26 42.76 -13.93 -45.42
N THR A 27 43.98 -13.76 -44.89
CA THR A 27 45.29 -14.45 -44.90
C THR A 27 46.27 -13.83 -43.88
N THR A 28 47.17 -14.67 -43.34
CA THR A 28 48.59 -14.48 -42.97
C THR A 28 49.17 -13.09 -42.58
N LYS A 29 49.77 -12.98 -41.38
CA LYS A 29 51.23 -13.07 -41.06
C LYS A 29 51.55 -12.48 -39.67
N ALA A 30 52.58 -13.08 -39.03
CA ALA A 30 53.33 -12.67 -37.83
C ALA A 30 52.67 -13.01 -36.47
N ALA A 31 53.32 -13.66 -35.49
CA ALA A 31 54.71 -14.09 -35.34
C ALA A 31 54.77 -15.34 -34.42
N LYS A 32 55.79 -16.17 -34.63
CA LYS A 32 56.15 -17.34 -33.83
C LYS A 32 56.43 -16.95 -32.37
N ALA A 33 55.77 -17.63 -31.43
CA ALA A 33 56.33 -17.94 -30.12
C ALA A 33 56.12 -19.46 -29.93
N GLU A 34 57.22 -20.21 -29.91
CA GLU A 34 57.22 -21.64 -29.62
C GLU A 34 56.78 -21.84 -28.15
N LEU A 35 55.64 -22.52 -27.96
CA LEU A 35 55.16 -22.91 -26.64
C LEU A 35 55.84 -24.23 -26.26
N ASP A 36 56.67 -24.17 -25.23
CA ASP A 36 57.35 -25.32 -24.65
C ASP A 36 56.35 -26.17 -23.83
N ILE A 37 55.90 -27.29 -24.42
CA ILE A 37 54.89 -28.20 -23.87
C ILE A 37 55.35 -28.84 -22.54
N HIS A 38 56.64 -28.78 -22.19
CA HIS A 38 57.12 -29.32 -20.92
C HIS A 38 56.82 -28.47 -19.69
N THR A 39 56.54 -27.17 -19.85
CA THR A 39 56.23 -26.28 -18.72
C THR A 39 54.78 -26.42 -18.24
N ILE A 40 53.84 -26.72 -19.16
CA ILE A 40 52.41 -26.86 -18.85
C ILE A 40 52.13 -28.10 -17.97
N ASN A 41 52.89 -29.18 -18.13
CA ASN A 41 52.65 -30.41 -17.37
C ASN A 41 53.12 -30.34 -15.90
N ARG A 42 53.96 -29.38 -15.53
CA ARG A 42 54.37 -29.18 -14.13
C ARG A 42 53.30 -28.45 -13.32
N ASP A 43 52.60 -27.49 -13.94
CA ASP A 43 51.58 -26.68 -13.27
C ASP A 43 50.24 -27.41 -13.07
N ILE A 44 49.98 -28.50 -13.81
CA ILE A 44 48.77 -29.33 -13.60
C ILE A 44 48.83 -30.11 -12.28
N SER A 45 50.03 -30.42 -11.77
CA SER A 45 50.19 -31.08 -10.46
C SER A 45 49.93 -30.17 -9.25
N GLN A 46 49.82 -28.85 -9.44
CA GLN A 46 49.40 -27.90 -8.39
C GLN A 46 47.90 -27.59 -8.42
N LEU A 47 47.15 -28.13 -9.38
CA LEU A 47 45.68 -28.00 -9.47
C LEU A 47 44.91 -29.02 -8.61
N GLY A 48 45.61 -29.82 -7.79
CA GLY A 48 45.00 -30.80 -6.86
C GLY A 48 44.25 -30.21 -5.66
N ASN A 49 44.05 -28.89 -5.60
CA ASN A 49 43.29 -28.19 -4.56
C ASN A 49 42.03 -27.46 -5.09
N ILE A 50 41.65 -27.70 -6.35
CA ILE A 50 40.44 -27.09 -6.91
C ILE A 50 39.17 -27.91 -6.60
N GLU A 51 39.28 -29.23 -6.40
CA GLU A 51 38.12 -30.06 -6.04
C GLU A 51 37.58 -29.73 -4.64
N SER A 52 38.43 -29.48 -3.63
CA SER A 52 37.94 -29.10 -2.29
C SER A 52 37.31 -27.70 -2.21
N CYS A 53 37.70 -26.79 -3.11
CA CYS A 53 37.13 -25.44 -3.21
C CYS A 53 35.85 -25.44 -4.07
N ALA A 54 35.75 -26.34 -5.05
CA ALA A 54 34.54 -26.57 -5.83
C ALA A 54 33.48 -27.32 -5.03
N ASP A 55 33.87 -28.29 -4.19
CA ASP A 55 32.97 -29.00 -3.29
C ASP A 55 32.47 -28.08 -2.18
N ASN A 56 33.32 -27.25 -1.55
CA ASN A 56 32.86 -26.25 -0.58
C ASN A 56 31.95 -25.19 -1.21
N LYS A 57 32.22 -24.76 -2.45
CA LYS A 57 31.32 -23.84 -3.18
C LYS A 57 30.04 -24.53 -3.65
N GLN A 58 30.07 -25.80 -4.03
CA GLN A 58 28.87 -26.56 -4.39
C GLN A 58 28.03 -26.89 -3.18
N GLN A 59 28.66 -27.09 -2.01
CA GLN A 59 27.99 -27.29 -0.73
C GLN A 59 27.38 -25.97 -0.23
N GLU A 60 28.10 -24.84 -0.28
CA GLU A 60 27.53 -23.50 -0.06
C GLU A 60 26.41 -23.17 -1.06
N ILE A 61 26.56 -23.49 -2.35
CA ILE A 61 25.51 -23.30 -3.37
C ILE A 61 24.34 -24.25 -3.14
N SER A 62 24.55 -25.47 -2.62
CA SER A 62 23.49 -26.40 -2.26
C SER A 62 22.77 -26.00 -0.98
N ASP A 63 23.47 -25.40 -0.02
CA ASP A 63 22.93 -24.85 1.22
C ASP A 63 22.17 -23.53 0.94
N ILE A 64 22.65 -22.71 -0.01
CA ILE A 64 21.92 -21.55 -0.54
C ILE A 64 20.67 -22.01 -1.30
N LYS A 65 20.76 -23.01 -2.19
CA LYS A 65 19.62 -23.54 -2.96
C LYS A 65 18.57 -24.26 -2.12
N THR A 66 18.94 -24.82 -0.96
CA THR A 66 17.99 -25.46 -0.04
C THR A 66 17.35 -24.48 0.95
N SER A 67 17.90 -23.28 1.12
CA SER A 67 17.35 -22.24 2.02
C SER A 67 16.40 -21.21 1.36
N GLU A 68 16.23 -21.26 0.04
CA GLU A 68 15.45 -20.28 -0.74
C GLU A 68 14.04 -20.75 -1.17
N ALA A 69 13.68 -22.02 -0.92
CA ALA A 69 12.34 -22.51 -1.24
C ALA A 69 11.34 -21.93 -0.23
N ILE A 70 10.32 -21.22 -0.73
CA ILE A 70 9.20 -20.80 0.12
C ILE A 70 8.54 -22.05 0.70
N ASN A 71 8.10 -21.94 1.94
CA ASN A 71 7.21 -22.91 2.54
C ASN A 71 6.03 -23.18 1.59
N PRO A 72 5.86 -24.41 1.04
CA PRO A 72 4.82 -24.69 0.04
C PRO A 72 3.40 -24.28 0.48
N MET A 73 3.14 -24.29 1.80
CA MET A 73 1.89 -23.81 2.38
C MET A 73 1.70 -22.31 2.20
N GLU A 74 2.75 -21.50 2.40
CA GLU A 74 2.70 -20.06 2.18
C GLU A 74 2.50 -19.72 0.69
N GLN A 75 3.16 -20.46 -0.22
CA GLN A 75 2.90 -20.29 -1.66
C GLN A 75 1.44 -20.58 -2.01
N GLN A 76 0.89 -21.66 -1.45
CA GLN A 76 -0.50 -22.02 -1.64
C GLN A 76 -1.44 -20.93 -1.11
N GLU A 77 -1.21 -20.40 0.11
CA GLU A 77 -2.00 -19.32 0.69
C GLU A 77 -2.00 -18.05 -0.17
N LEU A 78 -0.83 -17.62 -0.66
CA LEU A 78 -0.74 -16.47 -1.58
C LEU A 78 -1.48 -16.74 -2.89
N GLN A 79 -1.36 -17.95 -3.44
CA GLN A 79 -2.04 -18.33 -4.68
C GLN A 79 -3.57 -18.37 -4.51
N GLU A 80 -4.07 -18.92 -3.41
CA GLU A 80 -5.50 -18.92 -3.07
C GLU A 80 -6.02 -17.49 -2.86
N ARG A 81 -5.24 -16.64 -2.17
CA ARG A 81 -5.59 -15.22 -1.98
C ARG A 81 -5.68 -14.50 -3.32
N LYS A 82 -4.72 -14.71 -4.23
CA LYS A 82 -4.74 -14.15 -5.59
C LYS A 82 -5.98 -14.58 -6.37
N GLN A 83 -6.37 -15.86 -6.29
CA GLN A 83 -7.59 -16.37 -6.94
C GLN A 83 -8.85 -15.70 -6.41
N LYS A 84 -8.99 -15.55 -5.09
CA LYS A 84 -10.10 -14.82 -4.47
C LYS A 84 -10.15 -13.37 -4.93
N LEU A 85 -8.98 -12.74 -5.03
CA LEU A 85 -8.84 -11.37 -5.49
C LEU A 85 -9.35 -11.21 -6.92
N PHE A 86 -8.95 -12.09 -7.85
CA PHE A 86 -9.41 -12.02 -9.23
C PHE A 86 -10.92 -12.28 -9.34
N SER A 87 -11.44 -13.24 -8.57
CA SER A 87 -12.88 -13.50 -8.51
C SER A 87 -13.66 -12.28 -8.02
N ASP A 88 -13.19 -11.62 -6.95
CA ASP A 88 -13.83 -10.43 -6.40
C ASP A 88 -13.77 -9.25 -7.38
N ILE A 89 -12.66 -9.07 -8.12
CA ILE A 89 -12.56 -8.06 -9.19
C ILE A 89 -13.63 -8.31 -10.26
N ASP A 90 -13.73 -9.53 -10.79
CA ASP A 90 -14.68 -9.86 -11.85
C ASP A 90 -16.13 -9.63 -11.40
N LYS A 91 -16.47 -10.10 -10.19
CA LYS A 91 -17.79 -9.87 -9.59
C LYS A 91 -18.08 -8.37 -9.45
N LEU A 92 -17.13 -7.61 -8.90
CA LEU A 92 -17.32 -6.20 -8.62
C LEU A 92 -17.53 -5.38 -9.89
N TYR A 93 -16.71 -5.57 -10.92
CA TYR A 93 -16.87 -4.81 -12.16
C TYR A 93 -18.13 -5.21 -12.93
N SER A 94 -18.52 -6.49 -12.89
CA SER A 94 -19.82 -6.94 -13.41
C SER A 94 -20.98 -6.23 -12.71
N PHE A 95 -20.90 -6.07 -11.39
CA PHE A 95 -21.88 -5.32 -10.60
C PHE A 95 -21.90 -3.83 -10.96
N LEU A 96 -20.74 -3.17 -10.95
CA LEU A 96 -20.65 -1.72 -11.17
C LEU A 96 -21.01 -1.29 -12.60
N LYS A 97 -20.77 -2.14 -13.61
CA LYS A 97 -21.06 -1.84 -15.03
C LYS A 97 -22.53 -1.48 -15.29
N HIS A 98 -23.44 -2.02 -14.49
CA HIS A 98 -24.89 -1.82 -14.67
C HIS A 98 -25.48 -0.78 -13.71
N LEU A 99 -24.65 -0.13 -12.89
CA LEU A 99 -25.11 0.78 -11.86
C LEU A 99 -24.83 2.24 -12.22
N PRO A 100 -25.78 3.15 -11.91
CA PRO A 100 -25.50 4.59 -11.93
C PRO A 100 -24.45 4.94 -10.86
N ALA A 101 -23.75 6.05 -11.08
CA ALA A 101 -22.76 6.51 -10.12
C ALA A 101 -23.41 6.84 -8.76
N ALA A 102 -22.66 6.54 -7.70
CA ALA A 102 -23.13 6.67 -6.33
C ALA A 102 -22.47 7.84 -5.59
N VAL A 103 -23.05 8.18 -4.43
CA VAL A 103 -22.37 8.92 -3.37
C VAL A 103 -21.97 7.90 -2.31
N SER A 104 -20.69 7.64 -2.15
CA SER A 104 -20.23 6.67 -1.16
C SER A 104 -20.20 7.28 0.24
N CYS A 105 -20.71 6.55 1.21
CA CYS A 105 -20.81 6.97 2.60
C CYS A 105 -20.01 6.01 3.48
N PHE A 106 -18.90 6.49 4.02
CA PHE A 106 -17.99 5.76 4.89
C PHE A 106 -18.27 6.10 6.34
N GLY A 107 -18.16 5.13 7.25
CA GLY A 107 -18.41 5.36 8.67
C GLY A 107 -18.35 4.09 9.50
N GLY A 108 -18.33 4.25 10.83
CA GLY A 108 -18.19 3.13 11.75
C GLY A 108 -19.41 2.24 11.84
N SER A 109 -19.18 0.93 11.93
CA SER A 109 -20.22 -0.09 12.11
C SER A 109 -20.85 -0.14 13.51
N ARG A 110 -20.27 0.57 14.48
CA ARG A 110 -20.66 0.54 15.91
C ARG A 110 -21.43 1.78 16.38
N LEU A 111 -21.59 2.78 15.52
CA LEU A 111 -22.27 4.02 15.90
C LEU A 111 -23.72 3.73 16.32
N GLN A 112 -24.17 4.30 17.44
CA GLN A 112 -25.53 4.12 17.95
C GLN A 112 -26.46 5.24 17.43
N ALA A 113 -27.78 5.00 17.43
CA ALA A 113 -28.77 5.93 16.87
C ALA A 113 -28.91 7.21 17.71
N GLU A 114 -28.58 7.13 19.00
CA GLU A 114 -28.59 8.23 19.96
C GLU A 114 -27.41 9.19 19.78
N ASP A 115 -26.46 8.86 18.88
CA ASP A 115 -25.39 9.77 18.54
C ASP A 115 -25.92 11.01 17.80
N SER A 116 -25.36 12.17 18.12
CA SER A 116 -25.65 13.46 17.49
C SER A 116 -25.48 13.48 15.95
N TYR A 117 -24.83 12.49 15.36
CA TYR A 117 -24.64 12.36 13.92
C TYR A 117 -25.87 11.82 13.21
N TYR A 118 -26.77 11.09 13.89
CA TYR A 118 -27.94 10.50 13.24
C TYR A 118 -28.86 11.56 12.57
N PRO A 119 -29.24 12.68 13.23
CA PRO A 119 -30.03 13.73 12.59
C PRO A 119 -29.31 14.42 11.42
N LEU A 120 -27.97 14.46 11.45
CA LEU A 120 -27.16 15.00 10.36
C LEU A 120 -27.21 14.07 9.15
N ILE A 121 -27.06 12.75 9.36
CA ILE A 121 -27.21 11.72 8.33
C ILE A 121 -28.61 11.78 7.70
N GLU A 122 -29.68 11.85 8.51
CA GLU A 122 -31.05 11.94 8.00
C GLU A 122 -31.26 13.16 7.09
N LYS A 123 -30.79 14.35 7.51
CA LYS A 123 -30.91 15.58 6.71
C LYS A 123 -30.12 15.52 5.42
N ILE A 124 -28.90 14.97 5.45
CA ILE A 124 -28.08 14.79 4.25
C ILE A 124 -28.80 13.84 3.29
N ASN A 125 -29.33 12.71 3.77
CA ASN A 125 -30.00 11.73 2.92
C ASN A 125 -31.34 12.22 2.37
N GLN A 126 -32.07 13.06 3.12
CA GLN A 126 -33.25 13.72 2.58
C GLN A 126 -32.89 14.56 1.34
N GLY A 127 -31.88 15.42 1.45
CA GLY A 127 -31.45 16.23 0.31
C GLY A 127 -30.77 15.41 -0.80
N LEU A 128 -30.11 14.30 -0.46
CA LEU A 128 -29.56 13.37 -1.45
C LEU A 128 -30.68 12.72 -2.26
N ALA A 129 -31.77 12.29 -1.60
CA ALA A 129 -32.97 11.81 -2.27
C ALA A 129 -33.55 12.90 -3.17
N GLU A 130 -33.76 14.12 -2.68
CA GLU A 130 -34.30 15.24 -3.49
C GLU A 130 -33.48 15.50 -4.78
N LYS A 131 -32.16 15.27 -4.74
CA LYS A 131 -31.24 15.41 -5.88
C LYS A 131 -31.09 14.15 -6.73
N HIS A 132 -31.87 13.10 -6.49
CA HIS A 132 -31.75 11.79 -7.12
C HIS A 132 -30.37 11.14 -6.99
N GLY A 133 -29.64 11.50 -5.92
CA GLY A 133 -28.42 10.82 -5.52
C GLY A 133 -28.71 9.42 -5.00
N ARG A 134 -27.67 8.57 -4.93
CA ARG A 134 -27.78 7.18 -4.48
C ARG A 134 -26.65 6.90 -3.50
N PRO A 135 -26.94 6.63 -2.22
CA PRO A 135 -25.88 6.29 -1.29
C PRO A 135 -25.32 4.91 -1.61
N ARG A 136 -24.01 4.76 -1.52
CA ARG A 136 -23.31 3.48 -1.46
C ARG A 136 -22.65 3.32 -0.10
N VAL A 137 -22.89 2.20 0.58
CA VAL A 137 -22.32 1.91 1.90
C VAL A 137 -21.50 0.62 1.86
N GLY A 138 -20.66 0.42 2.88
CA GLY A 138 -19.74 -0.72 2.95
C GLY A 138 -20.18 -1.86 3.87
N GLY A 139 -21.46 -1.95 4.22
CA GLY A 139 -21.91 -2.89 5.23
C GLY A 139 -23.23 -2.51 5.90
N ARG A 140 -23.45 -3.07 7.10
CA ARG A 140 -24.81 -3.29 7.64
C ARG A 140 -25.06 -2.75 9.05
N GLY A 141 -24.07 -2.10 9.67
CA GLY A 141 -24.16 -1.59 11.03
C GLY A 141 -23.80 -0.11 11.14
N GLY A 142 -24.26 0.52 12.22
CA GLY A 142 -23.96 1.90 12.57
C GLY A 142 -24.28 2.89 11.46
N VAL A 143 -23.29 3.69 11.05
CA VAL A 143 -23.47 4.71 10.00
C VAL A 143 -24.06 4.09 8.73
N MET A 144 -23.64 2.89 8.34
CA MET A 144 -24.02 2.28 7.07
C MET A 144 -25.51 1.93 7.03
N SER A 145 -26.05 1.34 8.09
CA SER A 145 -27.50 1.09 8.21
C SER A 145 -28.28 2.40 8.30
N PHE A 146 -27.80 3.37 9.08
CA PHE A 146 -28.48 4.67 9.21
C PHE A 146 -28.56 5.41 7.88
N VAL A 147 -27.50 5.36 7.07
CA VAL A 147 -27.49 5.95 5.74
C VAL A 147 -28.52 5.26 4.84
N ALA A 148 -28.51 3.93 4.78
CA ALA A 148 -29.43 3.18 3.93
C ALA A 148 -30.90 3.39 4.35
N ASP A 149 -31.21 3.23 5.64
CA ASP A 149 -32.57 3.32 6.19
C ASP A 149 -33.16 4.71 6.02
N SER A 150 -32.41 5.75 6.38
CA SER A 150 -32.89 7.14 6.28
C SER A 150 -33.07 7.59 4.83
N PHE A 151 -32.22 7.11 3.92
CA PHE A 151 -32.39 7.36 2.49
C PHE A 151 -33.64 6.69 1.93
N ILE A 152 -33.87 5.41 2.24
CA ILE A 152 -35.07 4.69 1.78
C ILE A 152 -36.33 5.39 2.28
N LYS A 153 -36.38 5.76 3.56
CA LYS A 153 -37.48 6.53 4.15
C LYS A 153 -37.72 7.84 3.39
N ALA A 154 -36.66 8.62 3.13
CA ALA A 154 -36.78 9.89 2.40
C ALA A 154 -37.25 9.69 0.94
N ARG A 155 -36.66 8.71 0.24
CA ARG A 155 -37.02 8.35 -1.13
C ARG A 155 -38.48 7.94 -1.25
N ASP A 156 -38.96 7.08 -0.37
CA ASP A 156 -40.31 6.53 -0.41
C ASP A 156 -41.36 7.63 -0.12
N LEU A 157 -41.06 8.53 0.84
CA LEU A 157 -41.86 9.72 1.10
C LEU A 157 -41.94 10.67 -0.12
N GLN A 158 -40.88 10.70 -0.94
CA GLN A 158 -40.80 11.52 -2.14
C GLN A 158 -41.22 10.79 -3.43
N LEU A 159 -41.74 9.56 -3.32
CA LEU A 159 -42.15 8.70 -4.45
C LEU A 159 -41.05 8.51 -5.51
N GLN A 160 -39.81 8.44 -5.08
CA GLN A 160 -38.66 8.31 -5.97
C GLN A 160 -38.25 6.85 -6.25
N HIS A 161 -37.52 6.63 -7.33
CA HIS A 161 -37.04 5.29 -7.74
C HIS A 161 -35.54 5.05 -7.53
N ALA A 162 -34.82 6.00 -6.92
CA ALA A 162 -33.38 5.87 -6.67
C ALA A 162 -33.09 4.65 -5.77
N ARG A 163 -32.05 3.89 -6.07
CA ARG A 163 -31.73 2.63 -5.36
C ARG A 163 -30.45 2.79 -4.57
N THR A 164 -30.47 2.30 -3.33
CA THR A 164 -29.28 2.17 -2.48
C THR A 164 -28.31 1.15 -3.08
N GLN A 165 -27.01 1.32 -2.81
CA GLN A 165 -25.96 0.40 -3.26
C GLN A 165 -25.12 -0.07 -2.06
N SER A 166 -24.59 -1.29 -2.10
CA SER A 166 -23.67 -1.79 -1.08
C SER A 166 -22.54 -2.63 -1.67
N VAL A 167 -21.35 -2.52 -1.09
CA VAL A 167 -20.23 -3.44 -1.32
C VAL A 167 -19.76 -3.95 0.03
N ASP A 168 -20.08 -5.20 0.32
CA ASP A 168 -19.97 -5.78 1.64
C ASP A 168 -18.85 -6.84 1.69
N LEU A 169 -18.37 -7.16 2.89
CA LEU A 169 -17.56 -8.36 3.09
C LEU A 169 -18.46 -9.58 3.29
N ASP A 170 -18.14 -10.68 2.60
CA ASP A 170 -18.73 -12.01 2.74
C ASP A 170 -18.33 -12.69 4.06
N ARG A 171 -18.65 -12.00 5.17
CA ARG A 171 -18.38 -12.42 6.55
C ARG A 171 -19.53 -12.03 7.48
N TRP A 172 -20.38 -11.10 7.06
CA TRP A 172 -21.47 -10.57 7.88
C TRP A 172 -22.79 -11.23 7.46
N TYR A 173 -23.13 -12.36 8.08
CA TYR A 173 -24.48 -12.93 7.99
C TYR A 173 -25.46 -12.02 8.76
N SER A 174 -26.06 -11.06 8.08
CA SER A 174 -27.25 -10.35 8.58
C SER A 174 -28.20 -10.03 7.44
N PRO A 175 -29.52 -10.30 7.57
CA PRO A 175 -30.47 -10.12 6.49
C PRO A 175 -30.51 -8.66 6.01
N HIS A 176 -30.49 -8.48 4.68
CA HIS A 176 -30.60 -7.20 3.98
C HIS A 176 -32.03 -6.65 4.08
N THR A 177 -32.43 -6.06 5.22
CA THR A 177 -33.78 -5.50 5.28
C THR A 177 -33.91 -4.17 4.53
N SER A 178 -32.77 -3.53 4.15
CA SER A 178 -32.76 -2.14 3.68
C SER A 178 -31.75 -1.83 2.55
N LEU A 179 -31.40 -2.79 1.68
CA LEU A 179 -30.48 -2.55 0.56
C LEU A 179 -31.08 -3.03 -0.77
N ASP A 180 -31.06 -2.17 -1.79
CA ASP A 180 -31.65 -2.44 -3.11
C ASP A 180 -30.70 -3.19 -4.05
N HIS A 181 -29.45 -2.72 -4.15
CA HIS A 181 -28.39 -3.35 -4.93
C HIS A 181 -27.20 -3.62 -4.03
N TYR A 182 -26.70 -4.84 -4.01
CA TYR A 182 -25.54 -5.19 -3.19
C TYR A 182 -24.72 -6.29 -3.84
N ILE A 183 -23.46 -6.33 -3.43
CA ILE A 183 -22.53 -7.39 -3.75
C ILE A 183 -21.69 -7.70 -2.51
N ASP A 184 -21.42 -8.98 -2.29
CA ASP A 184 -20.48 -9.43 -1.27
C ASP A 184 -19.15 -9.82 -1.96
N VAL A 185 -18.04 -9.32 -1.40
CA VAL A 185 -16.67 -9.66 -1.80
C VAL A 185 -15.92 -10.25 -0.61
N GLN A 186 -14.87 -11.01 -0.86
CA GLN A 186 -14.13 -11.73 0.18
C GLN A 186 -12.97 -10.90 0.75
N LEU A 187 -12.40 -10.00 -0.05
CA LEU A 187 -11.17 -9.29 0.29
C LEU A 187 -11.40 -7.78 0.48
N MET A 188 -10.82 -7.25 1.56
CA MET A 188 -10.89 -5.82 1.92
C MET A 188 -10.38 -4.87 0.85
N PRO A 189 -9.23 -5.11 0.19
CA PRO A 189 -8.78 -4.26 -0.90
C PRO A 189 -9.87 -4.07 -1.96
N ILE A 190 -10.48 -5.16 -2.43
CA ILE A 190 -11.50 -5.08 -3.48
C ILE A 190 -12.79 -4.41 -2.98
N ARG A 191 -13.20 -4.67 -1.73
CA ARG A 191 -14.32 -3.94 -1.11
C ARG A 191 -14.09 -2.44 -1.13
N LYS A 192 -12.92 -1.99 -0.68
CA LYS A 192 -12.53 -0.58 -0.67
C LYS A 192 -12.60 0.02 -2.07
N PHE A 193 -12.03 -0.67 -3.07
CA PHE A 193 -12.14 -0.23 -4.47
C PHE A 193 -13.59 -0.11 -4.95
N GLY A 194 -14.45 -1.08 -4.61
CA GLY A 194 -15.87 -1.07 -4.96
C GLY A 194 -16.66 0.08 -4.32
N LEU A 195 -16.21 0.60 -3.18
CA LEU A 195 -16.77 1.79 -2.57
C LEU A 195 -16.27 3.09 -3.20
N ILE A 196 -15.19 3.05 -4.00
CA ILE A 196 -14.56 4.26 -4.58
C ILE A 196 -14.92 4.39 -6.06
N ALA A 197 -14.85 3.29 -6.81
CA ALA A 197 -15.12 3.28 -8.24
C ALA A 197 -16.57 3.65 -8.55
N ASN A 198 -16.84 4.34 -9.68
CA ASN A 198 -18.19 4.75 -10.04
C ASN A 198 -18.90 5.58 -8.95
N THR A 199 -18.18 6.58 -8.43
CA THR A 199 -18.70 7.54 -7.44
C THR A 199 -18.55 8.98 -7.92
N THR A 200 -19.53 9.82 -7.57
CA THR A 200 -19.52 11.25 -7.88
C THR A 200 -19.28 12.09 -6.63
N GLY A 201 -19.56 11.54 -5.45
CA GLY A 201 -19.26 12.14 -4.17
C GLY A 201 -18.95 11.12 -3.09
N GLN A 202 -18.27 11.56 -2.04
CA GLN A 202 -17.83 10.70 -0.94
C GLN A 202 -18.00 11.43 0.40
N LEU A 203 -18.72 10.82 1.33
CA LEU A 203 -18.99 11.35 2.66
C LEU A 203 -18.30 10.50 3.71
N CYS A 204 -17.49 11.14 4.54
CA CYS A 204 -16.62 10.51 5.51
C CYS A 204 -17.14 10.81 6.92
N PHE A 205 -18.01 9.97 7.45
CA PHE A 205 -18.53 10.10 8.80
C PHE A 205 -17.55 9.52 9.83
N ALA A 206 -17.85 9.73 11.12
CA ALA A 206 -17.08 9.16 12.21
C ALA A 206 -17.02 7.62 12.12
N GLY A 207 -15.84 7.05 12.35
CA GLY A 207 -15.64 5.61 12.29
C GLY A 207 -14.38 5.10 12.98
N GLY A 208 -14.17 3.78 12.92
CA GLY A 208 -13.01 3.10 13.50
C GLY A 208 -11.84 2.98 12.52
N PHE A 209 -10.95 2.01 12.75
CA PHE A 209 -9.77 1.81 11.90
C PHE A 209 -10.09 1.42 10.45
N GLY A 210 -11.14 0.61 10.19
CA GLY A 210 -11.56 0.32 8.81
C GLY A 210 -12.05 1.56 8.07
N THR A 211 -12.71 2.50 8.77
CA THR A 211 -13.06 3.80 8.20
C THR A 211 -11.83 4.66 7.93
N MET A 212 -10.77 4.56 8.75
CA MET A 212 -9.49 5.21 8.45
C MET A 212 -8.84 4.60 7.20
N ASP A 213 -8.81 3.27 7.04
CA ASP A 213 -8.29 2.62 5.82
C ASP A 213 -8.99 3.15 4.57
N GLU A 214 -10.33 3.17 4.58
CA GLU A 214 -11.13 3.67 3.46
C GLU A 214 -10.84 5.14 3.14
N ILE A 215 -10.77 5.99 4.17
CA ILE A 215 -10.62 7.45 4.02
C ILE A 215 -9.21 7.84 3.60
N PHE A 216 -8.18 7.23 4.18
CA PHE A 216 -6.81 7.51 3.79
C PHE A 216 -6.51 7.04 2.36
N GLU A 217 -7.17 5.99 1.88
CA GLU A 217 -7.10 5.59 0.47
C GLU A 217 -7.67 6.66 -0.45
N ILE A 218 -8.91 7.11 -0.23
CA ILE A 218 -9.54 8.13 -1.10
C ILE A 218 -8.82 9.47 -1.02
N TRP A 219 -8.30 9.84 0.16
CA TRP A 219 -7.55 11.07 0.35
C TRP A 219 -6.23 11.03 -0.42
N ASN A 220 -5.50 9.90 -0.34
CA ASN A 220 -4.28 9.67 -1.09
C ASN A 220 -4.52 9.69 -2.61
N ARG A 221 -5.56 9.01 -3.09
CA ARG A 221 -5.94 9.03 -4.51
C ARG A 221 -6.31 10.42 -5.00
N SER A 222 -7.03 11.21 -4.21
CA SER A 222 -7.37 12.59 -4.57
C SER A 222 -6.13 13.47 -4.72
N MET A 223 -5.15 13.34 -3.83
CA MET A 223 -3.88 14.07 -3.93
C MET A 223 -3.06 13.69 -5.17
N GLN A 224 -3.25 12.48 -5.69
CA GLN A 224 -2.64 12.00 -6.94
C GLN A 224 -3.46 12.35 -8.19
N GLY A 225 -4.61 13.04 -8.05
CA GLY A 225 -5.51 13.32 -9.16
C GLY A 225 -6.30 12.10 -9.67
N ARG A 226 -6.34 11.02 -8.90
CA ARG A 226 -6.95 9.72 -9.24
C ARG A 226 -8.27 9.46 -8.51
N ASN A 227 -8.85 10.51 -7.93
CA ASN A 227 -10.20 10.50 -7.39
C ASN A 227 -10.81 11.88 -7.62
N SER A 228 -11.74 11.96 -8.56
CA SER A 228 -12.43 13.20 -8.95
C SER A 228 -13.71 13.46 -8.15
N ALA A 229 -14.14 12.49 -7.33
CA ALA A 229 -15.33 12.62 -6.50
C ALA A 229 -15.16 13.78 -5.50
N LYS A 230 -16.24 14.52 -5.27
CA LYS A 230 -16.23 15.58 -4.24
C LYS A 230 -16.39 14.96 -2.87
N MET A 231 -15.46 15.28 -1.96
CA MET A 231 -15.41 14.68 -0.64
C MET A 231 -15.82 15.67 0.46
N ALA A 232 -16.26 15.14 1.60
CA ALA A 232 -16.44 15.87 2.85
C ALA A 232 -16.25 14.95 4.07
N ALA A 233 -15.46 15.41 5.03
CA ALA A 233 -15.38 14.84 6.37
C ALA A 233 -16.56 15.41 7.19
N VAL A 234 -17.54 14.57 7.50
CA VAL A 234 -18.77 14.99 8.16
C VAL A 234 -18.62 14.84 9.66
N GLY A 235 -18.86 15.91 10.41
CA GLY A 235 -18.82 15.88 11.86
C GLY A 235 -17.51 16.38 12.47
N LYS A 236 -17.47 17.68 12.75
CA LYS A 236 -16.31 18.43 13.20
C LYS A 236 -15.71 17.91 14.50
N GLU A 237 -16.55 17.53 15.46
CA GLU A 237 -16.12 17.02 16.76
C GLU A 237 -15.22 15.78 16.64
N PHE A 238 -15.49 14.90 15.68
CA PHE A 238 -14.67 13.71 15.45
C PHE A 238 -13.38 14.04 14.69
N TRP A 239 -13.48 14.85 13.63
CA TRP A 239 -12.41 15.05 12.65
C TRP A 239 -11.37 16.10 13.05
N GLU A 240 -11.76 17.18 13.73
CA GLU A 240 -10.82 18.25 14.07
C GLU A 240 -9.63 17.81 14.91
N PRO A 241 -9.79 16.99 15.98
CA PRO A 241 -8.64 16.54 16.77
C PRO A 241 -7.65 15.76 15.92
N ILE A 242 -8.14 14.92 15.00
CA ILE A 242 -7.32 14.10 14.10
C ILE A 242 -6.55 15.01 13.13
N TYR A 243 -7.22 15.98 12.51
CA TYR A 243 -6.58 16.94 11.59
C TYR A 243 -5.52 17.79 12.31
N LYS A 244 -5.84 18.31 13.50
CA LYS A 244 -4.91 19.10 14.30
C LYS A 244 -3.67 18.30 14.68
N SER A 245 -3.86 17.04 15.09
CA SER A 245 -2.73 16.18 15.43
C SER A 245 -1.88 15.84 14.21
N LEU A 246 -2.51 15.57 13.06
CA LEU A 246 -1.79 15.28 11.82
C LEU A 246 -1.00 16.51 11.33
N GLU A 247 -1.59 17.70 11.40
CA GLU A 247 -0.89 18.96 11.12
C GLU A 247 0.30 19.16 12.06
N GLN A 248 0.11 18.91 13.36
CA GLN A 248 1.17 19.03 14.34
C GLN A 248 2.35 18.12 13.99
N VAL A 249 2.13 16.80 13.86
CA VAL A 249 3.24 15.84 13.75
C VAL A 249 3.83 15.74 12.35
N SER A 250 3.02 15.91 11.29
CA SER A 250 3.44 15.67 9.89
C SER A 250 3.67 16.93 9.07
N VAL A 251 3.27 18.12 9.57
CA VAL A 251 3.48 19.40 8.86
C VAL A 251 4.42 20.31 9.66
N ARG A 252 4.19 20.45 10.97
CA ARG A 252 4.90 21.43 11.81
C ARG A 252 6.16 20.87 12.44
N GLU A 253 6.04 19.77 13.19
CA GLU A 253 7.15 19.19 13.94
C GLU A 253 8.11 18.41 13.03
N ARG A 254 7.56 17.59 12.12
CA ARG A 254 8.32 16.92 11.07
C ARG A 254 7.68 17.23 9.73
N PRO A 255 8.31 18.02 8.83
CA PRO A 255 7.72 18.50 7.58
C PRO A 255 7.68 17.40 6.50
N LEU A 256 6.99 16.29 6.80
CA LEU A 256 6.79 15.16 5.90
C LEU A 256 5.75 15.50 4.83
N ILE A 257 4.77 16.32 5.21
CA ILE A 257 3.77 16.95 4.37
C ILE A 257 4.06 18.45 4.37
N THR A 258 4.19 19.04 3.19
CA THR A 258 4.40 20.48 3.04
C THR A 258 3.12 21.26 3.40
N LEU A 259 3.26 22.53 3.77
CA LEU A 259 2.09 23.38 4.07
C LEU A 259 1.12 23.48 2.87
N SER A 260 1.65 23.56 1.65
CA SER A 260 0.82 23.59 0.43
C SER A 260 0.09 22.27 0.19
N GLU A 261 0.73 21.13 0.43
CA GLU A 261 0.06 19.83 0.35
C GLU A 261 -1.02 19.72 1.42
N TRP A 262 -0.75 20.18 2.64
CA TRP A 262 -1.75 20.19 3.72
C TRP A 262 -2.98 21.03 3.38
N GLN A 263 -2.78 22.22 2.79
CA GLN A 263 -3.89 23.06 2.32
C GLN A 263 -4.70 22.36 1.23
N ALA A 264 -4.05 21.79 0.22
CA ALA A 264 -4.72 21.02 -0.83
C ALA A 264 -5.48 19.81 -0.25
N MET A 265 -4.88 19.11 0.70
CA MET A 265 -5.51 18.01 1.42
C MET A 265 -6.82 18.45 2.12
N GLN A 266 -6.82 19.61 2.77
CA GLN A 266 -8.01 20.19 3.41
C GLN A 266 -9.07 20.65 2.39
N GLU A 267 -8.67 21.12 1.22
CA GLU A 267 -9.61 21.49 0.14
C GLU A 267 -10.31 20.27 -0.48
N HIS A 268 -9.58 19.17 -0.63
CA HIS A 268 -10.10 17.90 -1.12
C HIS A 268 -11.08 17.28 -0.11
N LEU A 269 -10.70 17.21 1.17
CA LEU A 269 -11.51 16.64 2.25
C LEU A 269 -11.76 17.67 3.37
N PRO A 270 -12.67 18.64 3.16
CA PRO A 270 -13.01 19.63 4.18
C PRO A 270 -13.88 19.02 5.27
N ILE A 271 -13.76 19.56 6.49
CA ILE A 271 -14.59 19.19 7.64
C ILE A 271 -15.86 20.04 7.65
N LEU A 272 -17.03 19.40 7.53
CA LEU A 272 -18.33 20.06 7.39
C LEU A 272 -19.38 19.46 8.35
N ASP A 273 -20.24 20.33 8.90
CA ASP A 273 -21.39 19.93 9.74
C ASP A 273 -22.74 20.40 9.17
N ASN A 274 -22.73 21.29 8.18
CA ASN A 274 -23.95 21.84 7.61
C ASN A 274 -24.45 20.95 6.45
N PRO A 275 -25.66 20.35 6.54
CA PRO A 275 -26.18 19.50 5.46
C PRO A 275 -26.26 20.20 4.10
N GLN A 276 -26.63 21.48 4.06
CA GLN A 276 -26.78 22.22 2.80
C GLN A 276 -25.43 22.51 2.14
N GLU A 277 -24.41 22.81 2.94
CA GLU A 277 -23.04 22.98 2.44
C GLU A 277 -22.49 21.66 1.87
N ILE A 278 -22.69 20.55 2.61
CA ILE A 278 -22.31 19.21 2.16
C ILE A 278 -23.01 18.88 0.83
N LEU A 279 -24.33 19.03 0.78
CA LEU A 279 -25.14 18.77 -0.42
C LEU A 279 -24.79 19.71 -1.57
N GLY A 280 -24.37 20.95 -1.31
CA GLY A 280 -23.94 21.91 -2.31
C GLY A 280 -22.64 21.52 -3.02
N ARG A 281 -21.78 20.73 -2.35
CA ARG A 281 -20.55 20.19 -2.93
C ARG A 281 -20.77 18.94 -3.76
N LEU A 282 -21.78 18.14 -3.43
CA LEU A 282 -22.04 16.87 -4.12
C LEU A 282 -22.62 17.16 -5.52
N PRO A 283 -22.01 16.62 -6.59
CA PRO A 283 -22.53 16.77 -7.94
C PRO A 283 -23.89 16.05 -8.09
N THR A 284 -24.70 16.54 -9.01
CA THR A 284 -26.04 16.00 -9.31
C THR A 284 -26.04 14.95 -10.43
N SER A 285 -24.90 14.74 -11.10
CA SER A 285 -24.79 13.76 -12.17
C SER A 285 -24.91 12.33 -11.61
N THR A 286 -25.65 11.50 -12.33
CA THR A 286 -25.81 10.06 -12.06
C THR A 286 -25.20 9.20 -13.16
N LEU A 287 -24.54 9.83 -14.15
CA LEU A 287 -23.85 9.13 -15.22
C LEU A 287 -22.69 8.31 -14.62
N PRO A 288 -22.42 7.11 -15.13
CA PRO A 288 -21.29 6.32 -14.66
C PRO A 288 -19.98 7.12 -14.78
N VAL A 289 -19.16 7.06 -13.74
CA VAL A 289 -17.87 7.77 -13.67
C VAL A 289 -16.77 6.75 -13.39
N PHE A 290 -16.03 6.39 -14.43
CA PHE A 290 -14.86 5.54 -14.29
C PHE A 290 -13.60 6.38 -14.50
N GLU A 291 -12.55 6.04 -13.77
CA GLU A 291 -11.24 6.66 -13.94
C GLU A 291 -10.74 6.41 -15.38
N GLU A 292 -9.93 7.35 -15.89
CA GLU A 292 -9.23 7.24 -17.18
C GLU A 292 -10.11 7.11 -18.44
N ALA A 293 -11.43 7.33 -18.33
CA ALA A 293 -12.41 7.13 -19.42
C ALA A 293 -12.39 5.71 -20.04
N ALA A 294 -11.73 4.75 -19.38
CA ALA A 294 -11.72 3.36 -19.77
C ALA A 294 -13.03 2.69 -19.34
N ASP A 295 -13.46 1.68 -20.11
CA ASP A 295 -14.63 0.89 -19.75
C ASP A 295 -14.32 -0.01 -18.53
N PRO A 296 -15.36 -0.43 -17.78
CA PRO A 296 -15.20 -1.30 -16.60
C PRO A 296 -14.40 -2.58 -16.83
N GLU A 297 -14.50 -3.21 -17.99
CA GLU A 297 -13.82 -4.49 -18.26
C GLU A 297 -12.32 -4.28 -18.46
N THR A 298 -11.95 -3.21 -19.17
CA THR A 298 -10.55 -2.80 -19.31
C THR A 298 -9.91 -2.48 -17.95
N LEU A 299 -10.62 -1.73 -17.10
CA LEU A 299 -10.12 -1.42 -15.75
C LEU A 299 -9.95 -2.69 -14.89
N ALA A 300 -10.92 -3.62 -14.95
CA ALA A 300 -10.82 -4.91 -14.27
C ALA A 300 -9.59 -5.70 -14.73
N GLN A 301 -9.35 -5.75 -16.05
CA GLN A 301 -8.22 -6.48 -16.60
C GLN A 301 -6.87 -5.84 -16.24
N ASN A 302 -6.78 -4.50 -16.26
CA ASN A 302 -5.59 -3.77 -15.84
C ASN A 302 -5.26 -4.06 -14.38
N LEU A 303 -6.25 -4.00 -13.49
CA LEU A 303 -6.07 -4.28 -12.07
C LEU A 303 -5.64 -5.74 -11.82
N LYS A 304 -6.27 -6.71 -12.51
CA LYS A 304 -5.85 -8.13 -12.42
C LYS A 304 -4.42 -8.33 -12.91
N ASN A 305 -4.03 -7.69 -14.01
CA ASN A 305 -2.67 -7.77 -14.54
C ASN A 305 -1.64 -7.15 -13.58
N ASP A 306 -2.00 -6.03 -12.93
CA ASP A 306 -1.17 -5.34 -11.95
C ASP A 306 -0.94 -6.24 -10.71
N PHE A 307 -2.01 -6.85 -10.21
CA PHE A 307 -1.90 -7.85 -9.15
C PHE A 307 -1.13 -9.09 -9.56
N GLU A 308 -1.34 -9.64 -10.76
CA GLU A 308 -0.59 -10.82 -11.22
C GLU A 308 0.91 -10.54 -11.18
N GLN A 309 1.36 -9.45 -11.82
CA GLN A 309 2.78 -9.11 -11.87
C GLN A 309 3.34 -8.79 -10.48
N GLY A 310 2.59 -8.06 -9.66
CA GLY A 310 2.96 -7.75 -8.28
C GLY A 310 3.15 -9.00 -7.42
N TYR A 311 2.21 -9.94 -7.46
CA TYR A 311 2.32 -11.21 -6.75
C TYR A 311 3.53 -12.01 -7.23
N GLN A 312 3.75 -12.12 -8.55
CA GLN A 312 4.95 -12.81 -9.09
C GLN A 312 6.26 -12.22 -8.54
N ALA A 313 6.30 -10.90 -8.31
CA ALA A 313 7.47 -10.22 -7.76
C ALA A 313 7.73 -10.53 -6.27
N ILE A 314 6.72 -10.87 -5.48
CA ILE A 314 6.85 -11.11 -4.03
C ILE A 314 6.72 -12.58 -3.61
N MET A 315 6.23 -13.45 -4.49
CA MET A 315 6.01 -14.89 -4.26
C MET A 315 7.31 -15.73 -4.29
N HIS A 316 8.48 -15.14 -4.03
CA HIS A 316 9.77 -15.86 -4.05
C HIS A 316 10.66 -15.53 -2.84
N GLY A 317 11.27 -16.56 -2.24
CA GLY A 317 12.17 -16.47 -1.09
C GLY A 317 11.47 -16.33 0.27
N PRO A 318 12.22 -16.23 1.39
CA PRO A 318 11.62 -16.17 2.72
C PRO A 318 10.82 -14.88 2.98
N LYS A 319 9.95 -14.92 4.00
CA LYS A 319 9.22 -13.75 4.48
C LYS A 319 10.17 -12.59 4.78
N VAL A 320 9.74 -11.39 4.44
CA VAL A 320 10.54 -10.16 4.62
C VAL A 320 10.14 -9.44 5.90
N VAL A 321 10.96 -8.48 6.34
CA VAL A 321 10.49 -7.37 7.19
C VAL A 321 10.29 -6.16 6.30
N THR A 322 9.07 -5.60 6.29
CA THR A 322 8.73 -4.42 5.50
C THR A 322 8.92 -3.17 6.34
N PHE A 323 9.63 -2.16 5.81
CA PHE A 323 9.77 -0.84 6.41
C PHE A 323 8.99 0.19 5.61
N LEU A 324 8.21 1.02 6.28
CA LEU A 324 7.40 2.10 5.69
C LEU A 324 7.87 3.44 6.26
N ALA A 325 8.04 4.45 5.42
CA ALA A 325 8.35 5.82 5.84
C ALA A 325 7.80 6.84 4.84
N GLY A 326 7.71 8.10 5.26
CA GLY A 326 7.33 9.20 4.36
C GLY A 326 8.45 9.54 3.38
N LYS A 327 8.09 9.99 2.17
CA LYS A 327 9.04 10.30 1.09
C LYS A 327 10.06 11.38 1.48
N ARG A 328 9.68 12.30 2.36
CA ARG A 328 10.53 13.41 2.83
C ARG A 328 11.28 13.11 4.14
N LEU A 329 11.13 11.91 4.70
CA LEU A 329 11.87 11.54 5.90
C LEU A 329 13.36 11.50 5.57
N SER A 330 14.16 12.34 6.24
CA SER A 330 15.60 12.39 6.03
C SER A 330 16.27 11.12 6.58
N LYS A 331 17.38 10.70 5.96
CA LYS A 331 18.16 9.55 6.43
C LYS A 331 18.77 9.79 7.82
N GLU A 332 18.98 11.07 8.19
CA GLU A 332 19.51 11.50 9.48
C GLU A 332 18.46 11.49 10.60
N ASP A 333 17.16 11.33 10.27
CA ASP A 333 16.08 11.27 11.28
C ASP A 333 16.36 10.14 12.30
N PRO A 334 16.15 10.36 13.61
CA PRO A 334 16.36 9.34 14.64
C PRO A 334 15.62 8.01 14.37
N SER A 335 14.46 8.08 13.72
CA SER A 335 13.66 6.92 13.33
C SER A 335 14.36 6.10 12.24
N CYS A 336 15.04 6.74 11.29
CA CYS A 336 15.88 6.08 10.28
C CYS A 336 17.11 5.44 10.93
N GLN A 337 17.73 6.10 11.91
CA GLN A 337 18.87 5.52 12.64
C GLN A 337 18.47 4.24 13.39
N LEU A 338 17.32 4.24 14.07
CA LEU A 338 16.77 3.04 14.70
C LEU A 338 16.47 1.96 13.66
N ALA A 339 15.87 2.32 12.53
CA ALA A 339 15.59 1.38 11.45
C ALA A 339 16.87 0.76 10.86
N SER A 340 17.96 1.52 10.70
CA SER A 340 19.26 1.00 10.28
C SER A 340 19.85 0.02 11.30
N GLN A 341 19.75 0.32 12.61
CA GLN A 341 20.20 -0.60 13.66
C GLN A 341 19.39 -1.90 13.65
N LEU A 342 18.06 -1.80 13.51
CA LEU A 342 17.18 -2.96 13.39
C LEU A 342 17.53 -3.78 12.14
N ALA A 343 17.75 -3.11 11.01
CA ALA A 343 18.11 -3.75 9.75
C ALA A 343 19.43 -4.51 9.85
N MET A 344 20.47 -3.95 10.46
CA MET A 344 21.74 -4.68 10.70
C MET A 344 21.50 -5.97 11.49
N HIS A 345 20.69 -5.93 12.54
CA HIS A 345 20.34 -7.13 13.30
C HIS A 345 19.60 -8.17 12.47
N LEU A 346 18.64 -7.73 11.64
CA LEU A 346 17.89 -8.60 10.74
C LEU A 346 18.78 -9.22 9.65
N LEU A 347 19.68 -8.43 9.05
CA LEU A 347 20.63 -8.88 8.04
C LEU A 347 21.63 -9.90 8.59
N ASN A 348 22.07 -9.75 9.84
CA ASN A 348 22.91 -10.73 10.53
C ASN A 348 22.19 -12.08 10.72
N LYS A 349 20.85 -12.07 10.77
CA LYS A 349 19.99 -13.26 10.77
C LYS A 349 19.54 -13.69 9.37
N ASN A 350 20.12 -13.13 8.30
CA ASN A 350 19.75 -13.37 6.90
C ASN A 350 18.26 -13.10 6.61
N THR A 351 17.64 -12.17 7.34
CA THR A 351 16.25 -11.76 7.10
C THR A 351 16.22 -10.71 5.97
N PRO A 352 15.48 -10.95 4.86
CA PRO A 352 15.37 -9.97 3.79
C PRO A 352 14.53 -8.76 4.20
N LEU A 353 14.84 -7.62 3.59
CA LEU A 353 14.23 -6.33 3.88
C LEU A 353 13.41 -5.84 2.67
N ARG A 354 12.23 -5.26 2.93
CA ARG A 354 11.38 -4.61 1.92
C ARG A 354 11.05 -3.17 2.32
N ILE A 355 10.89 -2.25 1.36
CA ILE A 355 10.48 -0.86 1.60
C ILE A 355 9.36 -0.37 0.68
N ASN A 356 8.67 0.70 1.08
CA ASN A 356 7.69 1.44 0.26
C ASN A 356 8.30 2.48 -0.71
N GLY A 357 9.63 2.57 -0.77
CA GLY A 357 10.31 3.49 -1.69
C GLY A 357 10.57 4.89 -1.14
N ALA A 358 10.53 5.10 0.17
CA ALA A 358 11.00 6.35 0.77
C ALA A 358 12.53 6.52 0.63
N PRO A 359 13.04 7.58 -0.04
CA PRO A 359 14.46 7.73 -0.37
C PRO A 359 15.39 7.80 0.85
N GLY A 360 15.03 8.57 1.88
CA GLY A 360 15.87 8.68 3.08
C GLY A 360 15.96 7.37 3.86
N LEU A 361 14.85 6.65 3.98
CA LEU A 361 14.83 5.30 4.54
C LEU A 361 15.64 4.31 3.69
N ALA A 362 15.48 4.35 2.36
CA ALA A 362 16.23 3.51 1.43
C ALA A 362 17.74 3.73 1.56
N ALA A 363 18.18 4.98 1.65
CA ALA A 363 19.58 5.33 1.86
C ALA A 363 20.11 4.81 3.20
N ALA A 364 19.36 4.99 4.29
CA ALA A 364 19.73 4.52 5.62
C ALA A 364 19.87 2.99 5.71
N LEU A 365 18.96 2.26 5.05
CA LEU A 365 18.98 0.79 4.98
C LEU A 365 20.06 0.26 4.03
N SER A 366 20.31 0.94 2.91
CA SER A 366 21.41 0.62 2.00
C SER A 366 22.77 0.74 2.69
N GLU A 367 22.97 1.80 3.47
CA GLU A 367 24.16 1.97 4.30
C GLU A 367 24.30 0.84 5.34
N ALA A 368 23.20 0.43 5.98
CA ALA A 368 23.20 -0.72 6.88
C ALA A 368 23.59 -2.04 6.18
N ILE A 369 23.16 -2.26 4.94
CA ILE A 369 23.58 -3.41 4.12
C ILE A 369 25.09 -3.34 3.88
N THR A 370 25.60 -2.19 3.48
CA THR A 370 27.03 -1.97 3.24
C THR A 370 27.86 -2.26 4.49
N LEU A 371 27.46 -1.71 5.64
CA LEU A 371 28.17 -1.89 6.91
C LEU A 371 28.11 -3.33 7.45
N SER A 372 27.02 -4.05 7.18
CA SER A 372 26.88 -5.46 7.57
C SER A 372 27.70 -6.43 6.71
N GLY A 373 28.21 -5.98 5.56
CA GLY A 373 28.88 -6.83 4.56
C GLY A 373 27.93 -7.78 3.80
N LYS A 374 26.61 -7.71 4.02
CA LYS A 374 25.59 -8.57 3.42
C LYS A 374 25.16 -8.10 2.01
N HIS A 375 26.12 -7.72 1.18
CA HIS A 375 25.86 -7.12 -0.15
C HIS A 375 25.07 -8.02 -1.12
N SER A 376 25.04 -9.33 -0.88
CA SER A 376 24.26 -10.30 -1.68
C SER A 376 22.75 -10.27 -1.39
N THR A 377 22.31 -9.57 -0.33
CA THR A 377 20.89 -9.44 0.03
C THR A 377 20.42 -8.02 -0.30
N PRO A 378 19.89 -7.76 -1.51
CA PRO A 378 19.47 -6.42 -1.88
C PRO A 378 18.24 -5.99 -1.05
N LEU A 379 18.17 -4.69 -0.77
CA LEU A 379 16.96 -4.04 -0.29
C LEU A 379 15.91 -4.08 -1.40
N LYS A 380 14.73 -4.64 -1.11
CA LYS A 380 13.67 -4.82 -2.11
C LYS A 380 12.64 -3.69 -2.00
N ALA A 381 12.29 -3.03 -3.09
CA ALA A 381 11.34 -1.91 -3.06
C ALA A 381 10.06 -2.21 -3.84
N ILE A 382 8.91 -1.82 -3.28
CA ILE A 382 7.64 -1.73 -3.99
C ILE A 382 7.23 -0.28 -3.97
N ILE A 383 7.14 0.34 -5.14
CA ILE A 383 7.22 1.80 -5.23
C ILE A 383 6.10 2.39 -6.09
N ASP A 384 5.91 3.69 -5.92
CA ASP A 384 5.30 4.51 -6.96
C ASP A 384 6.29 4.69 -8.13
N PRO A 385 5.89 4.52 -9.40
CA PRO A 385 6.77 4.76 -10.54
C PRO A 385 7.43 6.14 -10.56
N GLU A 386 6.82 7.15 -9.93
CA GLU A 386 7.42 8.49 -9.81
C GLU A 386 8.74 8.49 -9.02
N MET A 387 8.95 7.50 -8.14
CA MET A 387 10.14 7.39 -7.30
C MET A 387 11.33 6.68 -7.99
N GLU A 388 11.11 6.00 -9.12
CA GLU A 388 12.12 5.13 -9.75
C GLU A 388 13.43 5.89 -10.07
N ASN A 389 13.32 7.11 -10.60
CA ASN A 389 14.48 7.92 -10.97
C ASN A 389 15.33 8.34 -9.76
N GLU A 390 14.70 8.57 -8.62
CA GLU A 390 15.40 8.94 -7.39
C GLU A 390 16.06 7.70 -6.76
N LEU A 391 15.31 6.60 -6.69
CA LEU A 391 15.72 5.35 -6.05
C LEU A 391 16.78 4.58 -6.83
N SER A 392 16.81 4.66 -8.16
CA SER A 392 17.81 3.98 -9.01
C SER A 392 19.27 4.38 -8.73
N LYS A 393 19.48 5.46 -7.96
CA LYS A 393 20.79 5.98 -7.55
C LYS A 393 21.28 5.40 -6.23
N ILE A 394 20.45 4.64 -5.53
CA ILE A 394 20.76 4.10 -4.21
C ILE A 394 21.36 2.70 -4.38
N ASP A 395 22.58 2.52 -3.88
CA ASP A 395 23.26 1.23 -3.93
C ASP A 395 22.47 0.15 -3.19
N HIS A 396 22.65 -1.12 -3.59
CA HIS A 396 21.98 -2.28 -2.98
C HIS A 396 20.45 -2.27 -2.99
N LEU A 397 19.82 -1.28 -3.63
CA LEU A 397 18.37 -1.21 -3.81
C LEU A 397 17.96 -1.89 -5.12
N LYS A 398 16.91 -2.72 -5.05
CA LYS A 398 16.27 -3.32 -6.21
C LYS A 398 14.77 -3.05 -6.17
N THR A 399 14.26 -2.34 -7.17
CA THR A 399 12.82 -2.26 -7.42
C THR A 399 12.31 -3.65 -7.79
N LEU A 400 11.42 -4.19 -6.97
CA LEU A 400 10.69 -5.43 -7.30
C LEU A 400 9.51 -5.16 -8.21
N TYR A 401 8.78 -4.09 -7.89
CA TYR A 401 7.55 -3.77 -8.57
C TYR A 401 7.23 -2.28 -8.40
N ALA A 402 6.73 -1.66 -9.47
CA ALA A 402 6.30 -0.27 -9.47
C ALA A 402 4.87 -0.20 -9.98
N THR A 403 3.97 0.37 -9.17
CA THR A 403 2.57 0.56 -9.55
C THR A 403 2.05 1.88 -9.02
N LYS A 404 1.19 2.52 -9.84
CA LYS A 404 0.42 3.68 -9.41
C LYS A 404 -0.71 3.25 -8.47
N GLU A 405 -1.24 2.04 -8.56
CA GLU A 405 -2.36 1.59 -7.72
C GLU A 405 -1.92 1.41 -6.26
N SER A 406 -2.22 2.39 -5.40
CA SER A 406 -1.95 2.37 -3.96
C SER A 406 -2.54 1.13 -3.29
N LEU A 407 -3.70 0.67 -3.75
CA LEU A 407 -4.33 -0.56 -3.28
C LEU A 407 -3.47 -1.80 -3.57
N VAL A 408 -2.91 -1.92 -4.78
CA VAL A 408 -2.00 -3.01 -5.15
C VAL A 408 -0.70 -2.89 -4.34
N ARG A 409 -0.13 -1.67 -4.27
CA ARG A 409 1.09 -1.40 -3.50
C ARG A 409 0.93 -1.76 -2.02
N ASN A 410 -0.18 -1.39 -1.39
CA ASN A 410 -0.48 -1.71 0.01
C ASN A 410 -0.61 -3.22 0.25
N GLU A 411 -1.27 -3.93 -0.66
CA GLU A 411 -1.34 -5.39 -0.62
C GLU A 411 0.07 -5.98 -0.67
N LEU A 412 0.89 -5.62 -1.67
CA LEU A 412 2.20 -6.22 -1.85
C LEU A 412 3.20 -5.85 -0.74
N LEU A 413 3.05 -4.69 -0.09
CA LEU A 413 3.88 -4.31 1.06
C LEU A 413 3.56 -5.11 2.33
N THR A 414 2.31 -5.56 2.46
CA THR A 414 1.80 -6.23 3.66
C THR A 414 1.72 -7.76 3.52
N GLN A 415 1.67 -8.28 2.30
CA GLN A 415 1.73 -9.72 2.03
C GLN A 415 3.17 -10.25 2.05
N HIS A 416 3.32 -11.52 2.43
CA HIS A 416 4.61 -12.21 2.53
C HIS A 416 5.63 -11.51 3.45
N THR A 417 5.13 -10.93 4.55
CA THR A 417 5.92 -10.22 5.57
C THR A 417 5.76 -10.90 6.93
N GLN A 418 6.80 -10.87 7.76
CA GLN A 418 6.73 -11.31 9.16
C GLN A 418 6.52 -10.14 10.13
N ALA A 419 6.92 -8.94 9.71
CA ALA A 419 6.73 -7.71 10.48
C ALA A 419 6.72 -6.50 9.56
N VAL A 420 5.92 -5.50 9.92
CA VAL A 420 5.86 -4.18 9.28
C VAL A 420 6.32 -3.14 10.30
N VAL A 421 7.41 -2.46 9.97
CA VAL A 421 8.03 -1.39 10.78
C VAL A 421 7.70 -0.06 10.14
N VAL A 422 6.93 0.78 10.83
CA VAL A 422 6.41 2.04 10.29
C VAL A 422 7.07 3.21 11.01
N LEU A 423 7.85 3.97 10.25
CA LEU A 423 8.48 5.20 10.65
C LEU A 423 7.54 6.38 10.36
N PRO A 424 7.82 7.58 10.92
CA PRO A 424 7.07 8.79 10.60
C PRO A 424 6.87 8.97 9.09
N GLY A 425 5.64 9.28 8.71
CA GLY A 425 5.24 9.20 7.31
C GLY A 425 4.32 10.30 6.81
N ASP A 426 4.14 10.31 5.50
CA ASP A 426 3.18 11.16 4.80
C ASP A 426 1.83 10.43 4.62
N LEU A 427 0.94 11.01 3.82
CA LEU A 427 -0.39 10.47 3.55
C LEU A 427 -0.36 9.06 2.94
N ASP A 428 0.61 8.75 2.08
CA ASP A 428 0.74 7.44 1.46
C ASP A 428 1.17 6.38 2.50
N SER A 429 2.10 6.75 3.38
CA SER A 429 2.53 5.90 4.49
C SER A 429 1.38 5.61 5.47
N LEU A 430 0.56 6.62 5.77
CA LEU A 430 -0.63 6.48 6.61
C LEU A 430 -1.69 5.59 5.94
N ASN A 431 -1.89 5.71 4.63
CA ASN A 431 -2.76 4.83 3.86
C ASN A 431 -2.33 3.36 3.98
N THR A 432 -1.05 3.06 3.79
CA THR A 432 -0.54 1.68 3.98
C THR A 432 -0.70 1.21 5.43
N LEU A 433 -0.42 2.08 6.41
CA LEU A 433 -0.57 1.75 7.84
C LEU A 433 -2.00 1.38 8.20
N PHE A 434 -3.00 2.20 7.83
CA PHE A 434 -4.39 1.92 8.19
C PHE A 434 -4.94 0.70 7.46
N SER A 435 -4.57 0.50 6.19
CA SER A 435 -4.84 -0.75 5.46
C SER A 435 -4.30 -1.97 6.20
N PHE A 436 -3.08 -1.89 6.74
CA PHE A 436 -2.50 -3.00 7.48
C PHE A 436 -3.16 -3.23 8.85
N ILE A 437 -3.47 -2.17 9.60
CA ILE A 437 -4.21 -2.26 10.87
C ILE A 437 -5.57 -2.92 10.66
N ASP A 438 -6.30 -2.54 9.61
CA ASP A 438 -7.60 -3.11 9.32
C ASP A 438 -7.50 -4.62 8.98
N GLN A 439 -6.53 -5.01 8.15
CA GLN A 439 -6.27 -6.42 7.85
C GLN A 439 -5.94 -7.25 9.10
N LEU A 440 -5.17 -6.70 10.04
CA LEU A 440 -4.87 -7.35 11.32
C LEU A 440 -6.13 -7.53 12.17
N GLN A 441 -6.97 -6.49 12.28
CA GLN A 441 -8.21 -6.54 13.09
C GLN A 441 -9.24 -7.53 12.54
N LEU A 442 -9.28 -7.67 11.21
CA LEU A 442 -10.17 -8.60 10.53
C LEU A 442 -9.60 -10.04 10.47
N ASN A 443 -8.43 -10.29 11.06
CA ASN A 443 -7.72 -11.57 11.00
C ASN A 443 -7.57 -12.07 9.55
N LEU A 444 -7.18 -11.18 8.64
CA LEU A 444 -6.97 -11.51 7.21
C LEU A 444 -5.57 -12.03 6.90
N LEU A 445 -4.68 -12.07 7.90
CA LEU A 445 -3.29 -12.48 7.78
C LEU A 445 -3.00 -13.59 8.79
N THR A 446 -2.44 -14.71 8.33
CA THR A 446 -2.16 -15.89 9.17
C THR A 446 -0.75 -16.44 8.87
N PRO A 447 0.11 -16.64 9.89
CA PRO A 447 0.04 -15.97 11.19
C PRO A 447 0.08 -14.43 11.00
N PRO A 448 -0.53 -13.65 11.90
CA PRO A 448 -0.55 -12.20 11.77
C PRO A 448 0.88 -11.64 11.90
N PRO A 449 1.37 -10.85 10.92
CA PRO A 449 2.67 -10.19 11.04
C PRO A 449 2.64 -9.14 12.14
N LYS A 450 3.80 -8.85 12.73
CA LYS A 450 3.91 -7.80 13.77
C LYS A 450 3.77 -6.40 13.15
N LEU A 451 3.16 -5.47 13.90
CA LEU A 451 3.14 -4.05 13.57
C LEU A 451 3.97 -3.30 14.60
N ILE A 452 5.02 -2.62 14.15
CA ILE A 452 5.91 -1.81 15.00
C ILE A 452 5.89 -0.38 14.50
N LEU A 453 5.57 0.56 15.38
CA LEU A 453 5.60 1.99 15.10
C LEU A 453 6.85 2.59 15.74
N VAL A 454 7.71 3.22 14.95
CA VAL A 454 8.98 3.80 15.43
C VAL A 454 8.82 5.29 15.65
N GLY A 455 9.22 5.79 16.82
CA GLY A 455 9.21 7.21 17.16
C GLY A 455 7.93 7.64 17.89
N LYS A 456 7.90 7.51 19.21
CA LYS A 456 6.75 7.84 20.06
C LYS A 456 6.31 9.29 19.94
N GLU A 457 7.26 10.21 19.77
CA GLU A 457 6.98 11.64 19.61
C GLU A 457 6.04 11.89 18.42
N TYR A 458 6.21 11.14 17.31
CA TYR A 458 5.36 11.28 16.13
C TYR A 458 4.02 10.54 16.28
N TRP A 459 4.04 9.29 16.77
CA TRP A 459 2.84 8.45 16.75
C TRP A 459 1.87 8.71 17.91
N THR A 460 2.37 9.06 19.09
CA THR A 460 1.53 9.18 20.30
C THR A 460 0.45 10.24 20.14
N PRO A 461 0.75 11.48 19.68
CA PRO A 461 -0.28 12.50 19.52
C PRO A 461 -1.40 12.06 18.56
N LEU A 462 -1.03 11.43 17.44
CA LEU A 462 -1.98 10.99 16.42
C LEU A 462 -2.89 9.88 16.95
N PHE A 463 -2.32 8.86 17.60
CA PHE A 463 -3.11 7.75 18.15
C PHE A 463 -3.92 8.16 19.38
N ASP A 464 -3.47 9.12 20.18
CA ASP A 464 -4.26 9.71 21.26
C ASP A 464 -5.45 10.49 20.71
N ALA A 465 -5.27 11.29 19.64
CA ALA A 465 -6.36 11.98 18.98
C ALA A 465 -7.40 10.98 18.41
N LEU A 466 -6.94 9.93 17.73
CA LEU A 466 -7.81 8.87 17.24
C LEU A 466 -8.54 8.15 18.37
N LYS A 467 -7.83 7.81 19.46
CA LYS A 467 -8.40 7.15 20.64
C LYS A 467 -9.49 8.00 21.28
N ASN A 468 -9.22 9.29 21.50
CA ASN A 468 -10.18 10.21 22.10
C ASN A 468 -11.42 10.38 21.22
N SER A 469 -11.25 10.51 19.91
CA SER A 469 -12.38 10.62 18.97
C SER A 469 -13.19 9.33 18.84
N MET A 470 -12.53 8.17 18.75
CA MET A 470 -13.15 6.87 18.51
C MET A 470 -13.77 6.25 19.78
N LEU A 471 -13.13 6.42 20.94
CA LEU A 471 -13.54 5.80 22.20
C LEU A 471 -14.28 6.76 23.14
N SER A 472 -14.68 7.93 22.65
CA SER A 472 -15.59 8.81 23.40
C SER A 472 -16.83 8.04 23.88
N GLU A 473 -17.33 8.39 25.07
CA GLU A 473 -18.46 7.69 25.72
C GLU A 473 -19.66 7.53 24.78
N LYS A 474 -19.89 8.51 23.90
CA LYS A 474 -21.00 8.56 22.95
C LYS A 474 -20.86 7.62 21.75
N ARG A 475 -19.63 7.27 21.33
CA ARG A 475 -19.40 6.65 19.99
C ARG A 475 -18.95 5.20 20.03
N GLN A 476 -17.96 4.87 20.86
CA GLN A 476 -17.40 3.51 21.00
C GLN A 476 -17.10 2.81 19.64
N LEU A 477 -16.47 3.52 18.70
CA LEU A 477 -16.25 3.08 17.31
C LEU A 477 -15.17 2.02 17.16
N SER A 478 -14.34 1.86 18.18
CA SER A 478 -13.25 0.89 18.28
C SER A 478 -13.22 0.33 19.70
N SER A 479 -12.25 -0.53 20.01
CA SER A 479 -12.03 -1.06 21.35
C SER A 479 -10.70 -0.56 21.92
N MET A 480 -10.58 -0.49 23.25
CA MET A 480 -9.29 -0.25 23.91
C MET A 480 -8.24 -1.28 23.52
N GLN A 481 -8.65 -2.54 23.28
CA GLN A 481 -7.75 -3.61 22.86
C GLN A 481 -7.07 -3.29 21.52
N ASN A 482 -7.79 -2.70 20.56
CA ASN A 482 -7.22 -2.30 19.26
C ASN A 482 -6.11 -1.24 19.40
N PHE A 483 -6.20 -0.35 20.40
CA PHE A 483 -5.14 0.61 20.68
C PHE A 483 -3.99 -0.01 21.47
N ASN A 484 -4.30 -0.90 22.43
CA ASN A 484 -3.29 -1.59 23.22
C ASN A 484 -2.45 -2.57 22.38
N SER A 485 -2.95 -3.03 21.23
CA SER A 485 -2.18 -3.85 20.28
C SER A 485 -1.16 -3.06 19.47
N LEU A 486 -1.19 -1.72 19.49
CA LEU A 486 -0.21 -0.90 18.79
C LEU A 486 1.09 -0.86 19.59
N GLN A 487 2.19 -1.28 18.96
CA GLN A 487 3.50 -1.35 19.60
C GLN A 487 4.35 -0.17 19.13
N ILE A 488 4.41 0.90 19.93
CA ILE A 488 5.19 2.10 19.65
C ILE A 488 6.52 2.06 20.42
N VAL A 489 7.64 2.17 19.70
CA VAL A 489 8.99 1.96 20.23
C VAL A 489 9.92 3.13 19.88
N ASP A 490 10.89 3.39 20.77
CA ASP A 490 12.00 4.34 20.55
C ASP A 490 13.38 3.67 20.66
N ARG A 491 13.39 2.35 20.88
CA ARG A 491 14.62 1.57 21.06
C ARG A 491 14.63 0.37 20.15
N VAL A 492 15.79 0.11 19.55
CA VAL A 492 15.98 -1.04 18.67
C VAL A 492 15.76 -2.38 19.39
N GLU A 493 16.13 -2.47 20.68
CA GLU A 493 15.95 -3.70 21.45
C GLU A 493 14.47 -4.09 21.59
N ASP A 494 13.58 -3.12 21.77
CA ASP A 494 12.15 -3.34 21.87
C ASP A 494 11.60 -3.87 20.54
N ALA A 495 12.02 -3.27 19.42
CA ALA A 495 11.65 -3.74 18.08
C ALA A 495 12.15 -5.18 17.81
N ILE A 496 13.40 -5.48 18.16
CA ILE A 496 13.99 -6.82 18.03
C ILE A 496 13.19 -7.84 18.86
N SER A 497 12.85 -7.48 20.10
CA SER A 497 12.09 -8.35 20.99
C SER A 497 10.72 -8.67 20.40
N ILE A 498 10.03 -7.70 19.80
CA ILE A 498 8.72 -7.88 19.18
C ILE A 498 8.79 -8.82 17.97
N ILE A 499 9.78 -8.62 17.07
CA ILE A 499 9.92 -9.45 15.87
C ILE A 499 10.27 -10.91 16.22
N SER A 500 10.94 -11.12 17.35
CA SER A 500 11.37 -12.45 17.79
C SER A 500 10.29 -13.26 18.51
N GLN A 501 9.13 -12.66 18.82
CA GLN A 501 7.95 -13.31 19.44
C GLN A 501 7.05 -13.94 18.40
#